data_AF-A0A087UAW9-F1
#
_entry.id   AF-A0A087UAW9-F1
#
_cell.length_a   1.000
_cell.length_b   1.000
_cell.length_c   1.000
_cell.angle_alpha   90.00
_cell.angle_beta   90.00
_cell.angle_gamma   90.00
#
_symmetry.space_group_name_H-M   'P 1'
#
loop_
_entity.id
_entity.type
_entity.pdbx_description
1 polymer ?
#
loop_
_entity_poly.entity_id
_entity_poly.type
_entity_poly.pdbx_seq_one_letter_code
_entity_poly.pdbx_strand_id
1 'polypeptide(L)'
;MTNISHYVHAGIELLLRLFLDPSLLQPAQGWCQRQLCIEGFMKVVCMRGSQPLMSRHRRDRLQWAQQHVHWTPDHWRAVLFMDESRFSLESDSRYYLIWREAGTHYHP
;
A
#
# COMPACT_ATOMS: atom_id res chain seq x y z
N MET A 1 56.82 23.74 -12.66
CA MET A 1 55.74 23.76 -13.69
C MET A 1 54.88 22.53 -13.43
N THR A 2 53.76 22.72 -12.73
CA THR A 2 52.85 21.64 -12.36
C THR A 2 52.19 21.09 -13.62
N ASN A 3 52.44 19.80 -13.88
CA ASN A 3 52.09 19.12 -15.10
C ASN A 3 50.56 19.00 -15.23
N ILE A 4 49.97 19.76 -16.15
CA ILE A 4 48.52 19.80 -16.46
C ILE A 4 48.00 18.41 -16.84
N SER A 5 48.85 17.50 -17.34
CA SER A 5 48.49 16.13 -17.70
C SER A 5 48.01 15.30 -16.50
N HIS A 6 48.53 15.56 -15.29
CA HIS A 6 48.15 14.82 -14.09
C HIS A 6 46.70 15.12 -13.65
N TYR A 7 46.23 16.36 -13.89
CA TYR A 7 44.85 16.77 -13.58
C TYR A 7 43.85 16.24 -14.59
N VAL A 8 44.22 16.17 -15.87
CA VAL A 8 43.37 15.62 -16.93
C VAL A 8 43.17 14.12 -16.72
N HIS A 9 44.24 13.39 -16.38
CA HIS A 9 44.15 11.95 -16.13
C HIS A 9 43.37 11.63 -14.85
N ALA A 10 43.60 12.36 -13.75
CA ALA A 10 42.84 12.19 -12.51
C ALA A 10 41.35 12.57 -12.68
N GLY A 11 41.05 13.60 -13.46
CA GLY A 11 39.69 14.03 -13.75
C GLY A 11 38.91 13.01 -14.60
N ILE A 12 39.55 12.41 -15.60
CA ILE A 12 38.95 11.36 -16.44
C ILE A 12 38.72 10.08 -15.64
N GLU A 13 39.67 9.66 -14.80
CA GLU A 13 39.51 8.49 -13.92
C GLU A 13 38.36 8.66 -12.91
N LEU A 14 38.17 9.87 -12.36
CA LEU A 14 37.04 10.17 -11.47
C LEU A 14 35.70 10.13 -12.23
N LEU A 15 35.68 10.67 -13.44
CA LEU A 15 34.49 10.77 -14.29
C LEU A 15 34.08 9.39 -14.84
N LEU A 16 35.06 8.54 -15.15
CA LEU A 16 34.85 7.14 -15.52
C LEU A 16 34.38 6.29 -14.33
N ARG A 17 34.90 6.50 -13.11
CA ARG A 17 34.41 5.82 -11.90
C ARG A 17 32.96 6.16 -11.56
N LEU A 18 32.53 7.40 -11.79
CA LEU A 18 31.12 7.81 -11.60
C LEU A 18 30.18 7.21 -12.66
N PHE A 19 30.68 6.95 -13.87
CA PHE A 19 29.89 6.36 -14.97
C PHE A 19 29.83 4.82 -14.95
N LEU A 20 30.79 4.15 -14.30
CA LEU A 20 30.95 2.69 -14.33
C LEU A 20 30.57 1.98 -13.02
N ASP A 21 30.10 2.69 -11.99
CA ASP A 21 29.61 2.07 -10.75
C ASP A 21 28.07 2.01 -10.72
N PRO A 22 27.45 0.86 -11.05
CA PRO A 22 26.00 0.71 -11.08
C PRO A 22 25.35 0.88 -9.71
N SER A 23 26.13 0.81 -8.61
CA SER A 23 25.61 0.99 -7.25
C SER A 23 25.26 2.45 -6.93
N LEU A 24 25.93 3.42 -7.58
CA LEU A 24 25.60 4.86 -7.50
C LEU A 24 24.44 5.27 -8.42
N LEU A 25 24.10 4.42 -9.40
CA LEU A 25 22.92 4.54 -10.26
C LEU A 25 21.68 3.86 -9.66
N GLN A 26 21.80 3.18 -8.52
CA GLN A 26 20.63 2.64 -7.83
C GLN A 26 19.86 3.79 -7.18
N PRO A 27 18.57 3.96 -7.49
CA PRO A 27 17.76 4.95 -6.82
C PRO A 27 17.81 4.71 -5.30
N ALA A 28 18.08 5.75 -4.51
CA ALA A 28 18.14 5.62 -3.05
C ALA A 28 16.86 4.96 -2.52
N GLN A 29 16.96 4.20 -1.42
CA GLN A 29 15.82 3.51 -0.79
C GLN A 29 14.61 4.45 -0.71
N GLY A 30 13.55 4.14 -1.47
CA GLY A 30 12.32 4.95 -1.54
C GLY A 30 12.19 5.93 -2.71
N TRP A 31 13.14 6.01 -3.65
CA TRP A 31 12.97 6.80 -4.89
C TRP A 31 11.74 6.36 -5.69
N CYS A 32 11.56 5.04 -5.90
CA CYS A 32 10.39 4.52 -6.58
C CYS A 32 9.09 4.88 -5.84
N GLN A 33 9.10 4.83 -4.50
CA GLN A 33 7.96 5.25 -3.68
C GLN A 33 7.67 6.75 -3.82
N ARG A 34 8.70 7.60 -3.83
CA ARG A 34 8.54 9.05 -4.04
C ARG A 34 8.00 9.36 -5.44
N GLN A 35 8.52 8.68 -6.46
CA GLN A 35 8.06 8.82 -7.84
C GLN A 35 6.58 8.45 -7.98
N LEU A 36 6.16 7.33 -7.39
CA LEU A 36 4.75 6.91 -7.38
C LEU A 36 3.85 7.94 -6.68
N CYS A 37 4.29 8.53 -5.57
CA CYS A 37 3.54 9.62 -4.93
C CYS A 37 3.43 10.86 -5.84
N ILE A 38 4.49 11.24 -6.54
CA ILE A 38 4.49 12.37 -7.49
C ILE A 38 3.52 12.12 -8.65
N GLU A 39 3.46 10.87 -9.12
CA GLU A 39 2.53 10.40 -10.16
C GLU A 39 1.08 10.26 -9.65
N GLY A 40 0.80 10.62 -8.38
CA GLY A 40 -0.56 10.58 -7.82
C GLY A 40 -1.01 9.19 -7.35
N PHE A 41 -0.10 8.22 -7.27
CA PHE A 41 -0.40 6.92 -6.67
C PHE A 41 -0.34 7.00 -5.15
N MET A 42 -1.30 6.33 -4.51
CA MET A 42 -1.40 6.20 -3.06
C MET A 42 -1.14 4.76 -2.63
N LYS A 43 -0.53 4.60 -1.46
CA LYS A 43 -0.30 3.31 -0.84
C LYS A 43 -1.57 2.85 -0.12
N VAL A 44 -2.08 1.68 -0.48
CA VAL A 44 -3.31 1.09 0.04
C VAL A 44 -3.01 -0.27 0.68
N VAL A 45 -3.64 -0.54 1.82
CA VAL A 45 -3.61 -1.85 2.48
C VAL A 45 -4.65 -2.76 1.82
N CYS A 46 -4.20 -3.86 1.22
CA CYS A 46 -5.05 -4.88 0.63
C CYS A 46 -5.04 -6.12 1.52
N MET A 47 -6.20 -6.45 2.11
CA MET A 47 -6.33 -7.66 2.94
C MET A 47 -6.42 -8.90 2.05
N ARG A 48 -5.55 -9.89 2.30
CA ARG A 48 -5.65 -11.18 1.64
C ARG A 48 -6.98 -11.83 1.97
N GLY A 49 -7.66 -12.37 0.96
CA GLY A 49 -8.95 -13.05 1.12
C GLY A 49 -10.15 -12.10 1.26
N SER A 50 -9.98 -10.79 1.06
CA SER A 50 -11.11 -9.88 0.94
C SER A 50 -11.96 -10.24 -0.29
N GLN A 51 -13.15 -10.79 -0.06
CA GLN A 51 -14.12 -11.10 -1.10
C GLN A 51 -14.98 -9.87 -1.39
N PRO A 52 -15.13 -9.45 -2.65
CA PRO A 52 -16.03 -8.35 -3.00
C PRO A 52 -17.46 -8.65 -2.53
N LEU A 53 -18.11 -7.66 -1.92
CA LEU A 53 -19.53 -7.78 -1.59
C LEU A 53 -20.33 -7.85 -2.88
N MET A 54 -21.00 -8.99 -3.10
CA MET A 54 -21.97 -9.15 -4.19
C MET A 54 -23.14 -8.19 -4.02
N SER A 55 -23.78 -7.81 -5.13
CA SER A 55 -24.88 -6.84 -5.15
C SER A 55 -26.04 -7.23 -4.22
N ARG A 56 -26.34 -8.53 -4.08
CA ARG A 56 -27.33 -9.03 -3.12
C ARG A 56 -26.94 -8.70 -1.67
N HIS A 57 -25.70 -8.99 -1.29
CA HIS A 57 -25.21 -8.75 0.07
C HIS A 57 -25.23 -7.27 0.42
N ARG A 58 -24.96 -6.38 -0.55
CA ARG A 58 -25.03 -4.93 -0.35
C ARG A 58 -26.47 -4.49 -0.05
N ARG A 59 -27.44 -5.00 -0.82
CA ARG A 59 -28.85 -4.69 -0.64
C ARG A 59 -29.36 -5.17 0.72
N ASP A 60 -29.07 -6.43 1.07
CA ASP A 60 -29.56 -7.04 2.31
C ASP A 60 -28.97 -6.32 3.53
N ARG A 61 -27.67 -5.99 3.49
CA ARG A 61 -27.03 -5.21 4.55
C ARG A 61 -27.59 -3.80 4.67
N LEU A 62 -27.86 -3.13 3.56
CA LEU A 62 -28.47 -1.79 3.57
C LEU A 62 -29.88 -1.83 4.16
N GLN A 63 -30.69 -2.79 3.73
CA GLN A 63 -32.05 -2.98 4.26
C GLN A 63 -32.02 -3.26 5.76
N TRP A 64 -31.15 -4.15 6.21
CA TRP A 64 -30.99 -4.46 7.63
C TRP A 64 -30.60 -3.20 8.43
N ALA A 65 -29.61 -2.44 7.95
CA ALA A 65 -29.17 -1.20 8.60
C ALA A 65 -30.30 -0.16 8.68
N GLN A 66 -31.09 0.00 7.60
CA GLN A 66 -32.24 0.92 7.59
C GLN A 66 -33.33 0.50 8.58
N GLN A 67 -33.62 -0.80 8.68
CA GLN A 67 -34.60 -1.32 9.64
C GLN A 67 -34.17 -1.11 11.10
N HIS A 68 -32.85 -1.08 11.36
CA HIS A 68 -32.28 -1.03 12.71
C HIS A 68 -31.67 0.34 13.06
N VAL A 69 -31.80 1.34 12.19
CA VAL A 69 -31.18 2.67 12.36
C VAL A 69 -31.66 3.42 13.62
N HIS A 70 -32.89 3.15 14.05
CA HIS A 70 -33.51 3.77 15.23
C HIS A 70 -33.47 2.89 16.48
N TRP A 71 -32.66 1.82 16.47
CA TRP A 71 -32.51 0.98 17.64
C TRP A 71 -31.88 1.73 18.81
N THR A 72 -32.51 1.60 19.98
CA THR A 72 -32.02 2.16 21.23
C THR A 72 -30.99 1.23 21.88
N PRO A 73 -30.20 1.71 22.86
CA PRO A 73 -29.29 0.85 23.61
C PRO A 73 -29.96 -0.37 24.25
N ASP A 74 -31.22 -0.25 24.67
CA ASP A 74 -31.97 -1.38 25.24
C ASP A 74 -32.28 -2.46 24.19
N HIS A 75 -32.59 -2.07 22.95
CA HIS A 75 -32.77 -3.03 21.86
C HIS A 75 -31.47 -3.77 21.55
N TRP A 76 -30.33 -3.09 21.55
CA TRP A 76 -29.02 -3.73 21.36
C TRP A 76 -28.68 -4.71 22.49
N ARG A 77 -29.01 -4.40 23.74
CA ARG A 77 -28.78 -5.29 24.90
C ARG A 77 -29.54 -6.60 24.81
N ALA A 78 -30.68 -6.61 24.12
CA ALA A 78 -31.47 -7.83 23.93
C ALA A 78 -30.89 -8.77 22.86
N VAL A 79 -29.91 -8.32 22.06
CA VAL A 79 -29.31 -9.15 21.01
C VAL A 79 -28.09 -9.90 21.52
N LEU A 80 -28.14 -11.22 21.41
CA LEU A 80 -26.99 -12.09 21.63
C LEU A 80 -26.26 -12.34 20.30
N PHE A 81 -25.03 -11.84 20.19
CA PHE A 81 -24.15 -12.14 19.08
C PHE A 81 -23.37 -13.43 19.36
N MET A 82 -23.37 -14.35 18.40
CA MET A 82 -22.58 -15.59 18.45
C MET A 82 -21.81 -15.71 17.13
N ASP A 83 -20.52 -15.98 17.23
CA ASP A 83 -19.65 -16.22 16.08
C ASP A 83 -18.51 -17.16 16.50
N GLU A 84 -17.88 -17.79 15.52
CA GLU A 84 -16.71 -18.65 15.72
C GLU A 84 -15.46 -17.90 15.29
N SER A 85 -14.47 -17.81 16.18
CA SER A 85 -13.17 -17.23 15.87
C SER A 85 -12.05 -18.26 15.98
N ARG A 86 -11.09 -18.18 15.05
CA ARG A 86 -9.87 -19.01 15.08
C ARG A 86 -8.77 -18.20 15.74
N PHE A 87 -8.16 -18.77 16.79
CA PHE A 87 -7.01 -18.19 17.45
C PHE A 87 -5.73 -18.92 17.02
N SER A 88 -4.75 -18.17 16.53
CA SER A 88 -3.43 -18.70 16.15
C SER A 88 -2.31 -17.89 16.83
N LEU A 89 -1.20 -18.57 17.15
CA LEU A 89 -0.02 -17.92 17.76
C LEU A 89 0.74 -17.04 16.77
N GLU A 90 0.68 -17.39 15.49
CA GLU A 90 1.17 -16.57 14.38
C GLU A 90 -0.01 -16.02 13.59
N SER A 91 0.04 -14.74 13.24
CA SER A 91 -0.98 -14.08 12.41
C SER A 91 -0.95 -14.64 10.99
N ASP A 92 -2.06 -15.22 10.53
CA ASP A 92 -2.28 -15.54 9.11
C ASP A 92 -2.72 -14.30 8.31
N SER A 93 -3.00 -13.18 9.00
CA SER A 93 -3.47 -11.93 8.44
C SER A 93 -2.37 -11.27 7.62
N ARG A 94 -2.30 -11.68 6.35
CA ARG A 94 -1.42 -11.07 5.37
C ARG A 94 -2.15 -9.92 4.72
N TYR A 95 -1.65 -8.71 4.97
CA TYR A 95 -1.98 -7.56 4.15
C TYR A 95 -0.86 -7.30 3.15
N TYR A 96 -1.24 -6.91 1.94
CA TYR A 96 -0.31 -6.45 0.92
C TYR A 96 -0.41 -4.94 0.83
N LEU A 97 0.74 -4.27 0.82
CA LEU A 97 0.80 -2.85 0.49
C LEU A 97 0.89 -2.73 -1.02
N ILE A 98 -0.15 -2.15 -1.63
CA ILE A 98 -0.22 -1.92 -3.07
C ILE A 98 -0.25 -0.42 -3.36
N TRP A 99 0.24 -0.02 -4.53
CA TRP A 99 0.12 1.35 -5.03
C TRP A 99 -1.05 1.43 -6.00
N ARG A 100 -1.94 2.40 -5.81
CA ARG A 100 -3.10 2.62 -6.69
C ARG A 100 -3.25 4.09 -7.01
N GLU A 101 -3.65 4.41 -8.23
CA GLU A 101 -3.98 5.76 -8.64
C GLU A 101 -5.13 6.30 -7.78
N ALA A 102 -5.01 7.56 -7.34
CA ALA A 102 -6.03 8.22 -6.55
C ALA A 102 -7.37 8.25 -7.32
N GLY A 103 -8.46 7.87 -6.65
CA GLY A 103 -9.81 7.86 -7.24
C GLY A 103 -10.17 6.60 -8.05
N THR A 104 -9.27 5.63 -8.21
CA THR A 104 -9.63 4.34 -8.83
C THR A 104 -10.48 3.49 -7.89
N HIS A 105 -11.79 3.43 -8.16
CA HIS A 105 -12.70 2.55 -7.44
C HIS A 105 -12.44 1.09 -7.80
N TYR A 106 -12.67 0.19 -6.83
CA TYR A 106 -12.77 -1.23 -7.13
C TYR A 106 -14.07 -1.45 -7.91
N HIS A 107 -13.96 -1.69 -9.22
CA HIS A 107 -15.08 -2.17 -10.04
C HIS A 107 -15.21 -3.68 -9.77
N PRO A 108 -16.29 -4.12 -9.10
CA PRO A 108 -16.53 -5.54 -8.82
C PRO A 108 -16.88 -6.33 -10.08
#